data_AF-A0A6A6N784-F1
#
_entry.id   AF-A0A6A6N784-F1
#
_cell.length_a   1.000
_cell.length_b   1.000
_cell.length_c   1.000
_cell.angle_alpha   90.00
_cell.angle_beta   90.00
_cell.angle_gamma   90.00
#
_symmetry.space_group_name_H-M   'P 1'
#
loop_
_entity.id
_entity.type
_entity.pdbx_description
1 polymer ?
#
loop_
_entity_poly.entity_id
_entity_poly.type
_entity_poly.pdbx_seq_one_letter_code
_entity_poly.pdbx_strand_id
1 'polypeptide(L)'
;MKLGFDPSKSVFVEAVRAFHFMSHKTWEHKTEVYGRFGLSEDEIWSMFRKRPNCLSLSEKKITGVMNFLVCKMGWQAAVVARVPSILCLSLEKRIMPRCSVESRVVESKFRAVSDPNYEILKTILISDEKVVNTLNRMENRSLCSFQKTFSNNLSFLRGLGISQSSISYLVIQSPSVMCQKVRKFAEVVKKVMNLGFDPSKSVFVEAVRAFISCRQNMGTQNGGLWEVRFV
;
A
#
# COMPACT_ATOMS: atom_id res chain seq x y z
N MET A 1 24.62 -19.83 -34.73
CA MET A 1 24.59 -19.52 -33.28
C MET A 1 24.26 -20.81 -32.51
N LYS A 2 25.08 -21.23 -31.53
CA LYS A 2 24.72 -22.35 -30.63
C LYS A 2 23.91 -21.78 -29.46
N LEU A 3 22.61 -22.09 -29.40
CA LEU A 3 21.67 -21.48 -28.44
C LEU A 3 21.71 -22.09 -27.03
N GLY A 4 22.48 -23.17 -26.82
CA GLY A 4 22.74 -23.72 -25.49
C GLY A 4 21.54 -24.36 -24.79
N PHE A 5 20.52 -24.79 -25.54
CA PHE A 5 19.39 -25.52 -24.96
C PHE A 5 19.79 -26.94 -24.55
N ASP A 6 19.23 -27.39 -23.44
CA ASP A 6 19.27 -28.77 -22.99
C ASP A 6 18.12 -29.55 -23.65
N PRO A 7 18.38 -30.53 -24.55
CA PRO A 7 17.34 -31.27 -25.25
C PRO A 7 16.38 -32.05 -24.33
N SER A 8 16.77 -32.30 -23.08
CA SER A 8 15.92 -33.00 -22.10
C SER A 8 14.83 -32.11 -21.49
N LYS A 9 14.90 -30.79 -21.66
CA LYS A 9 13.98 -29.83 -21.04
C LYS A 9 12.86 -29.41 -21.99
N SER A 10 11.67 -29.16 -21.44
CA SER A 10 10.51 -28.67 -22.21
C SER A 10 10.76 -27.37 -22.97
N VAL A 11 11.63 -26.50 -22.43
CA VAL A 11 12.05 -25.25 -23.08
C VAL A 11 12.71 -25.49 -24.44
N PHE A 12 13.38 -26.62 -24.65
CA PHE A 12 13.92 -27.00 -25.96
C PHE A 12 12.80 -27.25 -26.97
N VAL A 13 11.75 -27.97 -26.56
CA VAL A 13 10.57 -28.22 -27.42
C VAL A 13 9.84 -26.90 -27.75
N GLU A 14 9.70 -26.00 -26.77
CA GLU A 14 9.15 -24.65 -27.01
C GLU A 14 9.99 -23.87 -28.04
N ALA A 15 11.33 -23.94 -27.94
CA ALA A 15 12.24 -23.28 -28.87
C ALA A 15 12.16 -23.87 -30.29
N VAL A 16 12.13 -25.19 -30.42
CA VAL A 16 11.98 -25.86 -31.72
C VAL A 16 10.67 -25.46 -32.38
N ARG A 17 9.55 -25.43 -31.63
CA ARG A 17 8.27 -24.94 -32.15
C ARG A 17 8.37 -23.49 -32.62
N ALA A 18 8.97 -22.62 -31.82
CA ALA A 18 9.14 -21.21 -32.19
C ALA A 18 9.91 -21.06 -33.51
N PHE A 19 11.01 -21.80 -33.71
CA PHE A 19 11.76 -21.77 -34.97
C PHE A 19 11.00 -22.39 -36.14
N HIS A 20 10.29 -23.49 -35.92
CA HIS A 20 9.53 -24.14 -36.97
C HIS A 20 8.42 -23.25 -37.55
N PHE A 21 7.72 -22.49 -36.69
CA PHE A 21 6.60 -21.66 -37.10
C PHE A 21 6.98 -20.24 -37.56
N MET A 22 8.24 -19.81 -37.38
CA MET A 22 8.66 -18.44 -37.67
C MET A 22 9.74 -18.39 -38.75
N SER A 23 9.51 -17.56 -39.78
CA SER A 23 10.52 -17.27 -40.80
C SER A 23 11.63 -16.37 -40.26
N HIS A 24 12.79 -16.35 -40.91
CA HIS A 24 13.90 -15.45 -40.59
C HIS A 24 13.47 -13.98 -40.51
N LYS A 25 12.69 -13.51 -41.50
CA LYS A 25 12.16 -12.14 -41.50
C LYS A 25 11.27 -11.85 -40.30
N THR A 26 10.50 -12.84 -39.85
CA THR A 26 9.69 -12.72 -38.64
C THR A 26 10.58 -12.57 -37.40
N TRP A 27 11.69 -13.29 -37.33
CA TRP A 27 12.66 -13.14 -36.23
C TRP A 27 13.29 -11.76 -36.20
N GLU A 28 13.81 -11.28 -37.34
CA GLU A 28 14.42 -9.95 -37.46
C GLU A 28 13.44 -8.84 -37.06
N HIS A 29 12.18 -8.93 -37.51
CA HIS A 29 11.14 -7.99 -37.11
C HIS A 29 10.86 -8.02 -35.61
N LYS A 30 10.84 -9.22 -34.99
CA LYS A 30 10.60 -9.35 -33.55
C LYS A 30 11.77 -8.79 -32.73
N THR A 31 13.00 -9.02 -33.16
CA THR A 31 14.18 -8.44 -32.50
C THR A 31 14.18 -6.93 -32.63
N GLU A 32 13.80 -6.38 -33.79
CA GLU A 32 13.64 -4.93 -33.98
C GLU A 32 12.58 -4.35 -33.02
N VAL A 33 11.40 -4.99 -32.90
CA VAL A 33 10.33 -4.53 -32.00
C VAL A 33 10.82 -4.44 -30.55
N TYR A 34 11.57 -5.43 -30.06
CA TYR A 34 12.18 -5.36 -28.72
C TYR A 34 13.30 -4.31 -28.63
N GLY A 35 14.09 -4.16 -29.70
CA GLY A 35 15.15 -3.15 -29.81
C GLY A 35 14.62 -1.71 -29.72
N ARG A 36 13.41 -1.43 -30.21
CA ARG A 36 12.74 -0.12 -30.04
C ARG A 36 12.54 0.28 -28.57
N PHE A 37 12.59 -0.67 -27.63
CA PHE A 37 12.51 -0.42 -26.19
C PHE A 37 13.88 -0.40 -25.50
N GLY A 38 14.98 -0.40 -26.27
CA GLY A 38 16.35 -0.33 -25.75
C GLY A 38 16.94 -1.67 -25.32
N LEU A 39 16.36 -2.79 -25.74
CA LEU A 39 16.97 -4.11 -25.51
C LEU A 39 18.04 -4.40 -26.56
N SER A 40 19.19 -4.87 -26.09
CA SER A 40 20.24 -5.42 -26.95
C SER A 40 19.86 -6.80 -27.49
N GLU A 41 20.47 -7.23 -28.59
CA GLU A 41 20.25 -8.57 -29.14
C GLU A 41 20.58 -9.67 -28.13
N ASP A 42 21.66 -9.51 -27.36
CA ASP A 42 22.06 -10.48 -26.34
C ASP A 42 21.00 -10.65 -25.24
N GLU A 43 20.36 -9.56 -24.83
CA GLU A 43 19.25 -9.60 -23.88
C GLU A 43 18.02 -10.29 -24.48
N ILE A 44 17.72 -10.04 -25.75
CA ILE A 44 16.61 -10.68 -26.47
C ILE A 44 16.87 -12.20 -26.60
N TRP A 45 18.09 -12.61 -26.94
CA TRP A 45 18.46 -14.02 -27.00
C TRP A 45 18.52 -14.68 -25.62
N SER A 46 18.86 -13.92 -24.57
CA SER A 46 18.74 -14.37 -23.18
C SER A 46 17.28 -14.61 -22.78
N MET A 47 16.37 -13.70 -23.16
CA MET A 47 14.93 -13.87 -22.96
C MET A 47 14.42 -15.12 -23.67
N PHE A 48 14.81 -15.31 -24.93
CA PHE A 48 14.42 -16.47 -25.73
C PHE A 48 14.83 -17.79 -25.07
N ARG A 49 16.08 -17.87 -24.59
CA ARG A 49 16.61 -19.07 -23.92
C ARG A 49 15.83 -19.41 -22.65
N LYS A 50 15.36 -18.41 -21.90
CA LYS A 50 14.56 -18.61 -20.69
C LYS A 50 13.09 -18.90 -20.99
N ARG A 51 12.54 -18.28 -22.03
CA ARG A 51 11.11 -18.41 -22.39
C ARG A 51 10.91 -18.21 -23.90
N PRO A 52 11.03 -19.27 -24.71
CA PRO A 52 10.99 -19.16 -26.17
C PRO A 52 9.73 -18.49 -26.71
N ASN A 53 8.58 -18.76 -26.08
CA ASN A 53 7.30 -18.19 -26.46
C ASN A 53 7.27 -16.65 -26.43
N CYS A 54 8.18 -15.95 -25.73
CA CYS A 54 8.17 -14.49 -25.66
C CYS A 54 8.41 -13.82 -27.03
N LEU A 55 9.15 -14.48 -27.94
CA LEU A 55 9.38 -13.98 -29.30
C LEU A 55 8.30 -14.41 -30.29
N SER A 56 7.51 -15.42 -29.94
CA SER A 56 6.35 -15.88 -30.74
C SER A 56 5.05 -15.10 -30.45
N LEU A 57 5.07 -14.15 -29.51
CA LEU A 57 3.91 -13.30 -29.21
C LEU A 57 3.61 -12.33 -30.36
N SER A 58 2.34 -11.90 -30.50
CA SER A 58 1.99 -10.86 -31.47
C SER A 58 2.67 -9.53 -31.13
N GLU A 59 2.96 -8.70 -32.14
CA GLU A 59 3.57 -7.39 -31.91
C GLU A 59 2.69 -6.52 -31.01
N LYS A 60 1.38 -6.48 -31.25
CA LYS A 60 0.41 -5.78 -30.39
C LYS A 60 0.56 -6.20 -28.91
N LYS A 61 0.80 -7.48 -28.65
CA LYS A 61 1.00 -7.99 -27.29
C LYS A 61 2.32 -7.50 -26.68
N ILE A 62 3.41 -7.61 -27.42
CA ILE A 62 4.75 -7.18 -26.99
C ILE A 62 4.74 -5.67 -26.71
N THR A 63 4.37 -4.89 -27.73
CA THR A 63 4.31 -3.43 -27.66
C THR A 63 3.38 -2.94 -26.55
N GLY A 64 2.21 -3.56 -26.36
CA GLY A 64 1.29 -3.20 -25.29
C GLY A 64 1.88 -3.40 -23.88
N VAL A 65 2.54 -4.53 -23.63
CA VAL A 65 3.16 -4.80 -22.33
C VAL A 65 4.40 -3.92 -22.12
N MET A 66 5.26 -3.78 -23.13
CA MET A 66 6.48 -2.97 -23.04
C MET A 66 6.16 -1.48 -22.87
N ASN A 67 5.21 -0.92 -23.62
CA ASN A 67 4.75 0.47 -23.42
C ASN A 67 4.23 0.71 -22.00
N PHE A 68 3.50 -0.26 -21.44
CA PHE A 68 3.01 -0.12 -20.07
C PHE A 68 4.16 -0.17 -19.06
N LEU A 69 5.01 -1.20 -19.09
CA LEU A 69 6.05 -1.39 -18.08
C LEU A 69 7.20 -0.38 -18.22
N VAL A 70 7.72 -0.19 -19.43
CA VAL A 70 8.88 0.66 -19.68
C VAL A 70 8.46 2.13 -19.75
N CYS A 71 7.52 2.47 -20.62
CA CYS A 71 7.18 3.87 -20.86
C CYS A 71 6.28 4.46 -19.77
N LYS A 72 5.23 3.75 -19.32
CA LYS A 72 4.29 4.26 -18.31
C LYS A 72 4.74 4.04 -16.87
N MET A 73 5.28 2.86 -16.55
CA MET A 73 5.74 2.54 -15.19
C MET A 73 7.21 2.87 -14.94
N GLY A 74 7.97 3.26 -15.97
CA GLY A 74 9.36 3.66 -15.85
C GLY A 74 10.35 2.52 -15.58
N TRP A 75 9.95 1.26 -15.83
CA TRP A 75 10.86 0.13 -15.63
C TRP A 75 11.96 0.12 -16.69
N GLN A 76 13.17 -0.28 -16.30
CA GLN A 76 14.23 -0.53 -17.27
C GLN A 76 13.89 -1.77 -18.12
N ALA A 77 14.06 -1.67 -19.43
CA ALA A 77 13.78 -2.79 -20.34
C ALA A 77 14.61 -4.05 -19.98
N ALA A 78 15.87 -3.87 -19.59
CA ALA A 78 16.74 -4.94 -19.12
C ALA A 78 16.17 -5.73 -17.93
N VAL A 79 15.40 -5.09 -17.04
CA VAL A 79 14.73 -5.76 -15.92
C VAL A 79 13.59 -6.65 -16.43
N VAL A 80 12.81 -6.17 -17.41
CA VAL A 80 11.77 -6.96 -18.08
C VAL A 80 12.41 -8.18 -18.78
N ALA A 81 13.56 -8.00 -19.42
CA ALA A 81 14.28 -9.07 -20.11
C ALA A 81 14.79 -10.18 -19.18
N ARG A 82 15.04 -9.87 -17.90
CA ARG A 82 15.43 -10.89 -16.90
C ARG A 82 14.28 -11.85 -16.58
N VAL A 83 13.03 -11.41 -16.77
CA VAL A 83 11.79 -12.15 -16.42
C VAL A 83 10.83 -12.19 -17.62
N PRO A 84 11.19 -12.86 -18.73
CA PRO A 84 10.42 -12.81 -19.98
C PRO A 84 9.02 -13.45 -19.88
N SER A 85 8.73 -14.21 -18.82
CA SER A 85 7.39 -14.76 -18.55
C SER A 85 6.33 -13.67 -18.34
N ILE A 86 6.71 -12.47 -17.90
CA ILE A 86 5.78 -11.36 -17.69
C ILE A 86 5.07 -10.95 -19.00
N LEU A 87 5.75 -11.06 -20.14
CA LEU A 87 5.20 -10.75 -21.47
C LEU A 87 4.06 -11.68 -21.87
N CYS A 88 4.05 -12.89 -21.31
CA CYS A 88 3.00 -13.89 -21.55
C CYS A 88 1.74 -13.67 -20.69
N LEU A 89 1.79 -12.80 -19.67
CA LEU A 89 0.65 -12.55 -18.79
C LEU A 89 -0.34 -11.56 -19.41
N SER A 90 -1.62 -11.63 -19.04
CA SER A 90 -2.63 -10.65 -19.49
C SER A 90 -2.28 -9.24 -19.00
N LEU A 91 -2.21 -8.27 -19.92
CA LEU A 91 -1.88 -6.89 -19.57
C LEU A 91 -2.96 -6.33 -18.63
N GLU A 92 -4.21 -6.36 -19.05
CA GLU A 92 -5.34 -5.79 -18.32
C GLU A 92 -5.71 -6.60 -17.08
N LYS A 93 -5.71 -7.93 -17.16
CA LYS A 93 -6.21 -8.78 -16.05
C LYS A 93 -5.15 -9.16 -15.01
N ARG A 94 -3.86 -9.07 -15.34
CA ARG A 94 -2.77 -9.54 -14.45
C ARG A 94 -1.71 -8.48 -14.18
N ILE A 95 -1.20 -7.84 -15.23
CA ILE A 95 -0.07 -6.91 -15.09
C ILE A 95 -0.53 -5.58 -14.49
N MET A 96 -1.49 -4.90 -15.15
CA MET A 96 -1.99 -3.60 -14.72
C MET A 96 -2.51 -3.61 -13.29
N PRO A 97 -3.34 -4.56 -12.83
CA PRO A 97 -3.84 -4.55 -11.45
C PRO A 97 -2.72 -4.65 -10.42
N ARG A 98 -1.66 -5.42 -10.70
CA ARG A 98 -0.52 -5.57 -9.79
C ARG A 98 0.33 -4.30 -9.75
N CYS A 99 0.64 -3.73 -10.90
CA CYS A 99 1.37 -2.47 -10.99
C CYS A 99 0.58 -1.29 -10.40
N SER A 100 -0.75 -1.27 -10.55
CA SER A 100 -1.60 -0.25 -9.92
C SER A 100 -1.59 -0.35 -8.39
N VAL A 101 -1.54 -1.55 -7.81
CA VAL A 101 -1.37 -1.71 -6.36
C VAL A 101 -0.02 -1.16 -5.92
N GLU A 102 1.06 -1.49 -6.63
CA GLU A 102 2.40 -0.97 -6.33
C GLU A 102 2.47 0.55 -6.42
N SER A 103 1.99 1.15 -7.51
CA SER A 103 1.93 2.61 -7.67
C SER A 103 1.08 3.27 -6.58
N ARG A 104 -0.09 2.71 -6.26
CA ARG A 104 -0.94 3.25 -5.18
C ARG A 104 -0.25 3.17 -3.81
N VAL A 105 0.47 2.09 -3.54
CA VAL A 105 1.24 1.95 -2.29
C VAL A 105 2.36 2.98 -2.24
N VAL A 106 3.14 3.13 -3.31
CA VAL A 106 4.23 4.13 -3.39
C VAL A 106 3.67 5.55 -3.26
N GLU A 107 2.61 5.89 -3.99
CA GLU A 107 1.94 7.18 -3.89
C GLU A 107 1.38 7.44 -2.48
N SER A 108 0.72 6.45 -1.87
CA SER A 108 0.19 6.59 -0.50
C SER A 108 1.31 6.79 0.52
N LYS A 109 2.43 6.10 0.37
CA LYS A 109 3.62 6.29 1.22
C LYS A 109 4.21 7.68 1.03
N PHE A 110 4.35 8.12 -0.21
CA PHE A 110 4.88 9.46 -0.51
C PHE A 110 3.97 10.57 0.04
N ARG A 111 2.65 10.46 -0.16
CA ARG A 111 1.65 11.36 0.42
C ARG A 111 1.73 11.37 1.94
N ALA A 112 1.78 10.18 2.55
CA ALA A 112 1.87 10.03 4.00
C ALA A 112 3.12 10.70 4.57
N VAL A 113 4.30 10.50 3.96
CA VAL A 113 5.56 11.14 4.39
C VAL A 113 5.49 12.66 4.26
N SER A 114 4.74 13.17 3.29
CA SER A 114 4.52 14.60 3.10
C SER A 114 3.45 15.19 4.04
N ASP A 115 2.76 14.36 4.83
CA ASP A 115 1.73 14.81 5.76
C ASP A 115 2.36 15.45 7.02
N PRO A 116 1.91 16.63 7.47
CA PRO A 116 2.43 17.28 8.67
C PRO A 116 2.34 16.45 9.97
N ASN A 117 1.50 15.41 9.98
CA ASN A 117 1.30 14.52 11.12
C ASN A 117 2.17 13.27 11.07
N TYR A 118 2.91 13.04 9.97
CA TYR A 118 3.77 11.87 9.81
C TYR A 118 4.75 11.72 10.97
N GLU A 119 5.49 12.78 11.28
CA GLU A 119 6.50 12.78 12.34
C GLU A 119 5.89 12.53 13.72
N ILE A 120 4.74 13.14 14.02
CA ILE A 120 4.04 12.94 15.30
C ILE A 120 3.60 11.48 15.44
N LEU A 121 3.01 10.90 14.39
CA LEU A 121 2.59 9.49 14.39
C LEU A 121 3.79 8.55 14.47
N LYS A 122 4.91 8.89 13.82
CA LYS A 122 6.16 8.12 13.88
C LYS A 122 6.69 8.02 15.30
N THR A 123 6.54 9.07 16.13
CA THR A 123 6.90 9.02 17.56
C THR A 123 6.08 8.03 18.39
N ILE A 124 4.93 7.57 17.90
CA ILE A 124 4.00 6.69 18.61
C ILE A 124 4.04 5.27 18.03
N LEU A 125 4.06 5.16 16.70
CA LEU A 125 3.84 3.90 16.00
C LEU A 125 5.12 3.18 15.60
N ILE A 126 6.25 3.90 15.52
CA ILE A 126 7.62 3.45 15.17
C ILE A 126 7.75 2.85 13.76
N SER A 127 6.77 2.07 13.29
CA SER A 127 6.70 1.45 11.98
C SER A 127 6.06 2.39 10.95
N ASP A 128 6.81 2.69 9.89
CA ASP A 128 6.31 3.51 8.76
C ASP A 128 5.05 2.88 8.12
N GLU A 129 4.94 1.55 8.09
CA GLU A 129 3.74 0.87 7.59
C GLU A 129 2.50 1.20 8.42
N LYS A 130 2.63 1.17 9.76
CA LYS A 130 1.53 1.54 10.67
C LYS A 130 1.17 3.02 10.54
N VAL A 131 2.15 3.90 10.33
CA VAL A 131 1.92 5.34 10.10
C VAL A 131 1.11 5.56 8.82
N VAL A 132 1.55 4.96 7.71
CA VAL A 132 0.87 5.08 6.41
C VAL A 132 -0.55 4.52 6.48
N ASN A 133 -0.74 3.34 7.07
CA ASN A 133 -2.08 2.75 7.25
C ASN A 133 -2.98 3.62 8.14
N THR A 134 -2.43 4.22 9.20
CA THR A 134 -3.18 5.13 10.08
C THR A 134 -3.60 6.39 9.33
N LEU A 135 -2.70 7.03 8.57
CA LEU A 135 -3.00 8.22 7.76
C LEU A 135 -4.05 7.93 6.68
N ASN A 136 -3.95 6.80 5.98
CA ASN A 136 -4.95 6.39 4.99
C ASN A 136 -6.34 6.17 5.62
N ARG A 137 -6.44 5.71 6.87
CA ARG A 137 -7.72 5.59 7.61
C ARG A 137 -8.30 6.96 8.02
N MET A 138 -7.49 8.01 7.99
CA MET A 138 -7.86 9.37 8.38
C MET A 138 -8.25 10.25 7.19
N GLU A 139 -8.03 9.79 5.94
CA GLU A 139 -8.13 10.56 4.69
C GLU A 139 -9.51 11.23 4.42
N ASN A 140 -10.55 10.97 5.24
CA ASN A 140 -11.82 11.72 5.24
C ASN A 140 -11.85 12.95 6.19
N ARG A 141 -10.78 13.27 6.91
CA ARG A 141 -10.68 14.45 7.80
C ARG A 141 -9.31 15.09 7.67
N SER A 142 -9.24 16.29 7.12
CA SER A 142 -8.01 17.10 7.06
C SER A 142 -7.41 17.30 8.46
N LEU A 143 -6.33 16.57 8.77
CA LEU A 143 -5.59 16.70 10.02
C LEU A 143 -4.72 17.93 10.10
N CYS A 144 -4.40 18.58 8.98
CA CYS A 144 -3.66 19.84 8.97
C CYS A 144 -4.33 20.88 9.89
N SER A 145 -5.67 20.83 10.02
CA SER A 145 -6.43 21.68 10.94
C SER A 145 -6.41 21.23 12.42
N PHE A 146 -5.96 20.01 12.71
CA PHE A 146 -6.02 19.39 14.03
C PHE A 146 -4.66 18.99 14.62
N GLN A 147 -3.54 19.19 13.92
CA GLN A 147 -2.19 18.83 14.39
C GLN A 147 -1.92 19.33 15.82
N LYS A 148 -2.25 20.60 16.11
CA LYS A 148 -2.12 21.20 17.44
C LYS A 148 -2.97 20.48 18.48
N THR A 149 -4.21 20.15 18.13
CA THR A 149 -5.14 19.41 19.00
C THR A 149 -4.64 17.98 19.26
N PHE A 150 -4.15 17.30 18.23
CA PHE A 150 -3.57 15.96 18.34
C PHE A 150 -2.37 15.96 19.29
N SER A 151 -1.43 16.89 19.11
CA SER A 151 -0.24 17.02 19.96
C SER A 151 -0.60 17.32 21.42
N ASN A 152 -1.57 18.21 21.66
CA ASN A 152 -2.05 18.53 23.00
C ASN A 152 -2.68 17.30 23.68
N ASN A 153 -3.53 16.56 22.96
CA ASN A 153 -4.17 15.36 23.49
C ASN A 153 -3.15 14.24 23.75
N LEU A 154 -2.16 14.09 22.88
CA LEU A 154 -1.05 13.15 23.08
C LEU A 154 -0.25 13.48 24.34
N SER A 155 0.08 14.76 24.52
CA SER A 155 0.80 15.24 25.70
C SER A 155 -0.01 15.03 26.98
N PHE A 156 -1.33 15.24 26.91
CA PHE A 156 -2.24 14.95 28.01
C PHE A 156 -2.25 13.46 28.40
N LEU A 157 -2.35 12.54 27.44
CA LEU A 157 -2.30 11.09 27.73
C LEU A 157 -0.95 10.68 28.35
N ARG A 158 0.15 11.23 27.83
CA ARG A 158 1.49 11.00 28.40
C ARG A 158 1.59 11.55 29.83
N GLY A 159 1.04 12.73 30.10
CA GLY A 159 0.99 13.33 31.44
C GLY A 159 0.16 12.54 32.45
N LEU A 160 -0.79 11.73 32.00
CA LEU A 160 -1.54 10.80 32.85
C LEU A 160 -0.81 9.47 33.11
N GLY A 161 0.40 9.28 32.56
CA GLY A 161 1.18 8.05 32.74
C GLY A 161 0.66 6.85 31.94
N ILE A 162 -0.17 7.09 30.91
CA ILE A 162 -0.70 6.02 30.07
C ILE A 162 0.45 5.42 29.24
N SER A 163 0.51 4.08 29.19
CA SER A 163 1.58 3.36 28.50
C SER A 163 1.64 3.69 27.00
N GLN A 164 2.85 3.70 26.42
CA GLN A 164 3.02 3.92 24.98
C GLN A 164 2.30 2.86 24.14
N SER A 165 2.24 1.61 24.60
CA SER A 165 1.48 0.54 23.93
C SER A 165 -0.03 0.85 23.86
N SER A 166 -0.60 1.39 24.94
CA SER A 166 -2.02 1.79 24.96
C SER A 166 -2.30 2.98 24.05
N ILE A 167 -1.42 3.99 24.06
CA ILE A 167 -1.51 5.15 23.18
C ILE A 167 -1.38 4.70 21.71
N SER A 168 -0.43 3.82 21.43
CA SER A 168 -0.22 3.22 20.11
C SER A 168 -1.46 2.46 19.64
N TYR A 169 -2.07 1.65 20.51
CA TYR A 169 -3.31 0.94 20.21
C TYR A 169 -4.47 1.90 19.91
N LEU A 170 -4.65 2.96 20.73
CA LEU A 170 -5.67 4.00 20.50
C LEU A 170 -5.51 4.67 19.13
N VAL A 171 -4.28 5.07 18.79
CA VAL A 171 -3.97 5.75 17.53
C VAL A 171 -4.16 4.80 16.34
N ILE A 172 -3.75 3.54 16.43
CA ILE A 172 -3.96 2.57 15.34
C ILE A 172 -5.45 2.32 15.12
N GLN A 173 -6.22 2.13 16.18
CA GLN A 173 -7.63 1.72 16.08
C GLN A 173 -8.56 2.88 15.72
N SER A 174 -8.32 4.07 16.26
CA SER A 174 -9.24 5.21 16.13
C SER A 174 -8.49 6.55 16.23
N PRO A 175 -7.65 6.89 15.25
CA PRO A 175 -6.81 8.09 15.31
C PRO A 175 -7.62 9.40 15.31
N SER A 176 -8.85 9.39 14.81
CA SER A 176 -9.76 10.55 14.81
C SER A 176 -10.18 11.00 16.23
N VAL A 177 -10.11 10.10 17.22
CA VAL A 177 -10.35 10.41 18.64
C VAL A 177 -9.36 11.45 19.14
N MET A 178 -8.11 11.36 18.71
CA MET A 178 -7.04 12.30 19.09
C MET A 178 -7.25 13.72 18.54
N CYS A 179 -8.16 13.88 17.58
CA CYS A 179 -8.46 15.17 16.94
C CYS A 179 -9.62 15.90 17.61
N GLN A 180 -10.22 15.33 18.66
CA GLN A 180 -11.29 15.99 19.42
C GLN A 180 -10.76 17.20 20.18
N LYS A 181 -11.60 18.24 20.34
CA LYS A 181 -11.29 19.43 21.13
C LYS A 181 -10.68 19.03 22.48
N VAL A 182 -9.54 19.62 22.82
CA VAL A 182 -8.68 19.21 23.96
C VAL A 182 -9.46 19.07 25.27
N ARG A 183 -10.32 20.04 25.60
CA ARG A 183 -11.16 20.01 26.81
C ARG A 183 -12.09 18.79 26.83
N LYS A 184 -12.81 18.56 25.73
CA LYS A 184 -13.76 17.45 25.60
C LYS A 184 -13.05 16.10 25.67
N PHE A 185 -11.88 15.99 25.05
CA PHE A 185 -11.08 14.77 25.10
C PHE A 185 -10.66 14.45 26.54
N ALA A 186 -10.13 15.43 27.26
CA ALA A 186 -9.69 15.27 28.65
C ALA A 186 -10.83 14.88 29.60
N GLU A 187 -12.02 15.49 29.45
CA GLU A 187 -13.21 15.14 30.23
C GLU A 187 -13.62 13.69 30.03
N VAL A 188 -13.65 13.21 28.77
CA VAL A 188 -14.02 11.82 28.47
C VAL A 188 -12.99 10.85 29.04
N VAL A 189 -11.71 11.09 28.83
CA VAL A 189 -10.64 10.21 29.34
C VAL A 189 -10.72 10.08 30.85
N LYS A 190 -10.83 11.20 31.59
CA LYS A 190 -10.98 11.18 33.04
C LYS A 190 -12.25 10.45 33.49
N LYS A 191 -13.37 10.66 32.79
CA LYS A 191 -14.63 9.96 33.08
C LYS A 191 -14.47 8.45 32.92
N VAL A 192 -13.86 7.99 31.82
CA VAL A 192 -13.63 6.56 31.56
C VAL A 192 -12.72 5.96 32.64
N MET A 193 -11.67 6.66 33.07
CA MET A 193 -10.82 6.21 34.18
C MET A 193 -11.59 6.12 35.50
N ASN A 194 -12.43 7.11 35.83
CA ASN A 194 -13.24 7.11 37.06
C ASN A 194 -14.29 5.98 37.09
N LEU A 195 -14.70 5.48 35.92
CA LEU A 195 -15.58 4.30 35.80
C LEU A 195 -14.84 2.98 35.99
N GLY A 196 -13.53 3.01 36.30
CA GLY A 196 -12.73 1.82 36.58
C GLY A 196 -12.08 1.16 35.36
N PHE A 197 -12.15 1.78 34.18
CA PHE A 197 -11.46 1.24 32.99
C PHE A 197 -9.96 1.48 33.09
N ASP A 198 -9.20 0.39 33.10
CA ASP A 198 -7.74 0.42 33.13
C ASP A 198 -7.15 0.92 31.80
N PRO A 199 -6.40 2.04 31.78
CA PRO A 199 -5.81 2.60 30.56
C PRO A 199 -4.74 1.69 29.93
N SER A 200 -4.25 0.65 30.61
CA SER A 200 -3.34 -0.36 30.04
C SER A 200 -4.04 -1.36 29.11
N LYS A 201 -5.38 -1.45 29.14
CA LYS A 201 -6.16 -2.46 28.42
C LYS A 201 -6.79 -1.91 27.15
N SER A 202 -6.97 -2.77 26.14
CA SER A 202 -7.66 -2.40 24.89
C SER A 202 -9.11 -1.97 25.10
N VAL A 203 -9.79 -2.49 26.13
CA VAL A 203 -11.18 -2.14 26.47
C VAL A 203 -11.32 -0.65 26.83
N PHE A 204 -10.29 -0.03 27.41
CA PHE A 204 -10.28 1.41 27.66
C PHE A 204 -10.38 2.23 26.37
N VAL A 205 -9.68 1.80 25.32
CA VAL A 205 -9.72 2.47 24.00
C VAL A 205 -11.11 2.41 23.38
N GLU A 206 -11.78 1.25 23.48
CA GLU A 206 -13.16 1.11 23.01
C GLU A 206 -14.13 1.98 23.82
N ALA A 207 -13.95 2.07 25.14
CA ALA A 207 -14.74 2.95 26.00
C ALA A 207 -14.56 4.42 25.60
N VAL A 208 -13.32 4.92 25.51
CA VAL A 208 -13.04 6.31 25.10
C VAL A 208 -13.66 6.61 23.74
N ARG A 209 -13.52 5.70 22.77
CA ARG A 209 -14.15 5.82 21.45
C ARG A 209 -15.68 5.92 21.55
N ALA A 210 -16.32 5.00 22.28
CA ALA A 210 -17.77 4.97 22.45
C ALA A 210 -18.29 6.27 23.06
N PHE A 211 -17.65 6.78 24.13
CA PHE A 211 -18.05 8.04 24.76
C PHE A 211 -17.89 9.26 23.84
N ILE A 212 -16.88 9.26 22.97
CA ILE A 212 -16.66 10.33 21.99
C ILE A 212 -17.69 10.28 20.84
N SER A 213 -18.02 9.07 20.35
CA SER A 213 -18.95 8.85 19.25
C SER A 213 -20.42 9.02 19.66
N CYS A 214 -20.86 8.45 20.78
CA CYS A 214 -22.26 8.49 21.21
C CYS A 214 -22.74 9.90 21.57
N ARG A 215 -21.84 10.77 22.06
CA ARG A 215 -22.20 12.13 22.47
C ARG A 215 -22.24 13.14 21.32
N GLN A 216 -21.85 12.76 20.10
CA GLN A 216 -22.09 13.57 18.89
C GLN A 216 -23.55 13.47 18.42
N ASN A 217 -24.31 12.45 18.87
CA ASN A 217 -25.73 12.25 18.52
C ASN A 217 -26.72 12.81 19.56
N MET A 218 -26.27 13.22 20.75
CA MET A 218 -27.14 13.79 21.80
C MET A 218 -27.10 15.33 21.80
N GLY A 219 -27.11 15.91 20.60
CA GLY A 219 -27.15 17.35 20.39
C GLY A 219 -28.56 17.91 20.31
N THR A 220 -29.53 17.40 21.08
CA THR A 220 -30.80 18.04 21.45
C THR A 220 -31.64 17.03 22.23
N GLN A 221 -31.57 17.05 23.55
CA GLN A 221 -32.75 16.92 24.42
C GLN A 221 -32.33 17.12 25.89
N ASN A 222 -33.22 17.81 26.58
CA ASN A 222 -33.00 18.55 27.81
C ASN A 222 -32.68 17.70 29.05
N GLY A 223 -32.24 18.41 30.08
CA GLY A 223 -31.93 17.96 31.43
C GLY A 223 -32.76 16.82 31.98
N GLY A 224 -32.07 15.88 32.62
CA GLY A 224 -32.66 14.80 33.39
C GLY A 224 -31.56 13.90 33.94
N LEU A 225 -31.34 13.98 35.25
CA LEU A 225 -30.59 13.02 36.06
C LEU A 225 -31.01 11.59 35.73
N TRP A 226 -30.06 10.69 35.44
CA TRP A 226 -30.26 9.27 35.66
C TRP A 226 -28.95 8.62 36.14
N GLU A 227 -28.93 8.31 37.44
CA GLU A 227 -28.20 7.15 37.95
C GLU A 227 -28.75 5.90 37.26
N VAL A 228 -27.87 5.03 36.79
CA VAL A 228 -28.25 3.64 36.51
C VAL A 228 -27.26 2.76 37.25
N ARG A 229 -27.76 2.17 38.34
CA ARG A 229 -27.12 1.08 39.08
C ARG A 229 -27.00 -0.13 38.15
N PHE A 230 -25.83 -0.74 38.11
CA PHE A 230 -25.65 -2.08 37.56
C PHE A 230 -26.01 -3.08 38.67
N VAL A 231 -26.99 -3.93 38.39
CA VAL A 231 -27.08 -5.29 38.93
C VAL A 231 -26.73 -6.22 37.78
#